data_AF-A0A4Q0VSM3-F1
#
_entry.id   AF-A0A4Q0VSM3-F1
#
_cell.length_a   1.000
_cell.length_b   1.000
_cell.length_c   1.000
_cell.angle_alpha   90.00
_cell.angle_beta   90.00
_cell.angle_gamma   90.00
#
_symmetry.space_group_name_H-M   'P 1'
#
loop_
_entity.id
_entity.type
_entity.pdbx_description
1 polymer ?
#
loop_
_entity_poly.entity_id
_entity_poly.type
_entity_poly.pdbx_seq_one_letter_code
_entity_poly.pdbx_strand_id
1 'polypeptide(L)' 'MDHRQLEQLGEELRGIGHKRRQLVEQIYQEVSDGDQQTSKELYQQLSSISDKAIEIMEKQKEMFDEEVKKM' A
#
# COMPACT_ATOMS: atom_id res chain seq x y z
N MET A 1 23.94 4.04 -0.52
CA MET A 1 22.53 3.69 -0.20
C MET A 1 22.50 2.58 0.84
N ASP A 2 21.59 2.61 1.82
CA ASP A 2 21.39 1.48 2.74
C ASP A 2 20.46 0.43 2.11
N HIS A 3 21.06 -0.63 1.55
CA HIS A 3 20.34 -1.71 0.89
C HIS A 3 19.35 -2.44 1.82
N ARG A 4 19.62 -2.51 3.13
CA ARG A 4 18.72 -3.20 4.07
C ARG A 4 17.43 -2.43 4.27
N GLN A 5 17.52 -1.10 4.33
CA GLN A 5 16.34 -0.24 4.42
C GLN A 5 15.47 -0.35 3.17
N LEU A 6 16.09 -0.35 1.98
CA LEU A 6 15.35 -0.49 0.73
C LEU A 6 14.62 -1.85 0.64
N GLU A 7 15.30 -2.93 1.05
CA GLU A 7 14.71 -4.27 1.12
C GLU A 7 13.52 -4.33 2.07
N GLN A 8 13.63 -3.73 3.25
CA GLN A 8 12.53 -3.63 4.22
C GLN A 8 11.32 -2.88 3.65
N LEU A 9 11.54 -1.73 3.00
CA LEU A 9 10.45 -0.99 2.34
C LEU A 9 9.80 -1.82 1.22
N GLY A 10 10.59 -2.61 0.50
CA GLY A 10 10.09 -3.53 -0.53
C GLY A 10 9.25 -4.68 0.01
N GLU A 11 9.63 -5.26 1.16
CA GLU A 11 8.80 -6.25 1.86
C GLU A 11 7.50 -5.63 2.40
N GLU A 12 7.56 -4.42 2.95
CA GLU A 12 6.38 -3.71 3.44
C GLU A 12 5.39 -3.42 2.30
N LEU A 13 5.88 -2.95 1.15
CA LEU A 13 5.06 -2.74 -0.05
C LEU A 13 4.40 -4.03 -0.55
N ARG A 14 5.12 -5.15 -0.56
CA ARG A 14 4.54 -6.46 -0.91
C ARG A 14 3.43 -6.84 0.05
N GLY A 15 3.65 -6.68 1.35
CA GLY A 15 2.63 -6.90 2.38
C GLY A 15 1.37 -6.04 2.18
N ILE A 16 1.54 -4.76 1.85
CA ILE A 16 0.43 -3.85 1.54
C ILE A 16 -0.31 -4.29 0.27
N GLY A 17 0.43 -4.70 -0.77
CA GLY A 17 -0.15 -5.23 -2.00
C GLY A 17 -1.04 -6.45 -1.78
N HIS A 18 -0.63 -7.36 -0.89
CA HIS A 18 -1.46 -8.50 -0.49
C HIS A 18 -2.75 -8.07 0.21
N LYS A 19 -2.65 -7.18 1.20
CA LYS A 19 -3.82 -6.65 1.93
C LYS A 19 -4.77 -5.91 1.01
N ARG A 20 -4.25 -5.15 0.04
CA ARG A 20 -5.04 -4.45 -0.97
C ARG A 20 -5.86 -5.39 -1.81
N ARG A 21 -5.25 -6.49 -2.25
CA ARG A 21 -5.98 -7.51 -3.02
C ARG A 21 -7.12 -8.10 -2.20
N GLN A 22 -6.86 -8.46 -0.95
CA GLN A 22 -7.88 -9.02 -0.06
C GLN A 22 -9.04 -8.04 0.18
N LEU A 23 -8.77 -6.76 0.42
CA LEU A 23 -9.82 -5.76 0.60
C LEU A 23 -10.67 -5.58 -0.66
N VAL A 24 -10.06 -5.58 -1.85
CA VAL A 24 -10.80 -5.49 -3.11
C VAL A 24 -11.69 -6.72 -3.32
N GLU A 25 -11.21 -7.91 -3.00
CA GLU A 25 -12.01 -9.14 -3.06
C GLU A 25 -13.20 -9.09 -2.10
N GLN A 26 -13.00 -8.60 -0.87
CA GLN A 26 -14.07 -8.41 0.11
C GLN A 26 -15.10 -7.38 -0.36
N ILE A 27 -14.66 -6.24 -0.89
CA ILE A 27 -15.55 -5.21 -1.44
C ILE A 27 -16.41 -5.79 -2.57
N TYR A 28 -15.82 -6.58 -3.45
CA TYR A 28 -16.56 -7.20 -4.56
C TYR A 28 -17.65 -8.14 -4.04
N GLN A 29 -17.35 -8.93 -3.01
CA GLN A 29 -18.30 -9.84 -2.38
C GLN A 29 -19.44 -9.07 -1.67
N GLU A 30 -19.12 -8.06 -0.86
CA GLU A 30 -20.11 -7.25 -0.14
C GLU A 30 -21.05 -6.50 -1.08
N VAL A 31 -20.54 -5.95 -2.18
CA VAL A 31 -21.36 -5.30 -3.21
C VAL A 31 -22.33 -6.31 -3.87
N SER A 32 -21.90 -7.56 -4.05
CA SER A 32 -22.76 -8.64 -4.54
C SER A 32 -23.86 -9.01 -3.54
N ASP A 33 -23.55 -8.96 -2.24
CA ASP A 33 -24.44 -9.39 -1.17
C ASP A 33 -25.41 -8.28 -0.69
N GLY A 34 -25.15 -7.03 -1.09
CA GLY A 34 -26.07 -5.89 -0.91
C GLY A 34 -25.98 -5.16 0.42
N ASP A 35 -24.94 -5.40 1.22
CA ASP A 35 -24.73 -4.72 2.51
C ASP A 35 -23.91 -3.43 2.33
N GLN A 36 -24.61 -2.29 2.43
CA GLN A 36 -24.03 -0.97 2.19
C GLN A 36 -23.18 -0.43 3.35
N GLN A 37 -23.41 -0.88 4.59
CA GLN A 37 -22.70 -0.33 5.76
C GLN A 37 -21.27 -0.85 5.80
N THR A 38 -21.11 -2.17 5.62
CA THR A 38 -19.82 -2.88 5.59
C THR A 38 -18.96 -2.42 4.41
N SER A 39 -19.59 -2.12 3.27
CA SER A 39 -18.91 -1.61 2.07
C SER A 39 -18.13 -0.31 2.33
N LYS A 40 -18.70 0.64 3.09
CA LYS A 40 -18.05 1.94 3.34
C LYS A 40 -16.76 1.81 4.16
N GLU A 41 -16.77 0.95 5.17
CA GLU A 41 -15.60 0.69 6.01
C GLU A 41 -14.48 0.03 5.20
N LEU A 42 -14.81 -0.91 4.32
CA LEU A 42 -13.84 -1.55 3.44
C LEU A 42 -13.20 -0.55 2.47
N TYR A 43 -13.97 0.38 1.90
CA TYR A 43 -13.41 1.43 1.05
C TYR A 43 -12.50 2.39 1.84
N GLN A 44 -12.83 2.71 3.08
CA GLN A 44 -11.95 3.52 3.95
C GLN A 44 -10.63 2.80 4.26
N GLN A 45 -10.70 1.50 4.56
CA GLN A 45 -9.51 0.68 4.74
C GLN A 45 -8.67 0.62 3.45
N LEU A 46 -9.31 0.44 2.29
CA LEU A 46 -8.64 0.41 0.99
C LEU A 46 -7.91 1.73 0.70
N SER A 47 -8.53 2.87 1.02
CA SER A 47 -7.89 4.19 0.90
C SER A 47 -6.67 4.27 1.81
N SER A 48 -6.84 3.96 3.10
CA SER A 48 -5.77 4.08 4.10
C SER A 48 -4.53 3.24 3.75
N ILE A 49 -4.71 2.00 3.27
CA ILE A 49 -3.56 1.19 2.88
C ILE A 49 -2.90 1.71 1.59
N SER A 50 -3.67 2.36 0.71
CA SER A 50 -3.15 2.93 -0.53
C SER A 50 -2.31 4.16 -0.22
N ASP A 51 -2.77 5.01 0.70
CA ASP A 51 -2.00 6.15 1.21
C ASP A 51 -0.68 5.67 1.83
N LYS A 52 -0.73 4.60 2.64
CA LYS A 52 0.49 3.99 3.20
C LYS A 52 1.45 3.45 2.14
N ALA A 53 0.93 2.87 1.05
CA ALA A 53 1.77 2.43 -0.07
C ALA A 53 2.46 3.62 -0.74
N ILE A 54 1.75 4.73 -0.95
CA ILE A 54 2.29 5.96 -1.54
C ILE A 54 3.41 6.50 -0.66
N GLU A 55 3.22 6.61 0.65
CA GLU A 55 4.24 7.07 1.59
C GLU A 55 5.53 6.24 1.52
N ILE A 56 5.42 4.91 1.37
CA ILE A 56 6.59 4.04 1.24
C ILE A 56 7.28 4.26 -0.10
N MET A 57 6.52 4.40 -1.19
CA MET A 57 7.09 4.68 -2.52
C MET A 57 7.78 6.04 -2.55
N GLU A 58 7.25 7.05 -1.86
CA GLU A 58 7.88 8.36 -1.71
C GLU A 58 9.21 8.24 -0.97
N LYS A 59 9.26 7.52 0.16
CA LYS A 59 10.51 7.25 0.89
C LYS A 59 11.54 6.50 0.03
N GLN A 60 11.12 5.48 -0.72
CA GLN A 60 12.01 4.78 -1.65
C GLN A 60 12.58 5.74 -2.70
N LYS A 61 11.73 6.60 -3.28
CA LYS A 61 12.16 7.61 -4.25
C LYS A 61 13.16 8.59 -3.64
N GLU A 62 12.91 9.11 -2.45
CA GLU A 62 13.83 10.01 -1.75
C GLU A 62 15.22 9.37 -1.57
N MET A 63 15.27 8.11 -1.16
CA MET A 63 16.53 7.36 -1.04
C MET A 63 17.28 7.24 -2.37
N PHE A 64 16.56 7.00 -3.48
CA PHE A 64 17.16 6.97 -4.81
C PHE A 64 17.68 8.34 -5.24
N ASP A 65 16.88 9.39 -5.04
CA ASP A 65 17.23 10.76 -5.41
C ASP A 65 18.47 11.24 -4.62
N GLU A 66 18.58 10.89 -3.35
CA GLU A 66 19.77 11.15 -2.54
C GLU A 66 21.01 10.42 -3.05
N GLU A 67 20.87 9.16 -3.46
CA GLU A 67 22.01 8.40 -3.98
C GLU A 67 22.50 8.97 -5.31
N VAL A 68 21.58 9.31 -6.21
CA VAL A 68 21.92 9.94 -7.50
C VAL A 68 22.60 11.28 -7.31
N LYS A 69 22.18 12.10 -6.32
CA LYS A 69 22.84 13.39 -6.01
C LYS A 69 24.24 13.24 -5.41
N LYS A 70 24.58 12.08 -4.84
CA LYS A 70 25.91 11.79 -4.28
C LYS A 70 26.89 11.28 -5.33
N MET A 71 26.40 10.91 -6.52
CA MET A 71 27.22 10.56 -7.70
C MET A 71 27.65 11.82 -8.46
#